data_AF-A0A377Q9P9-F1
#
_entry.id   AF-A0A377Q9P9-F1
#
_cell.length_a   1.000
_cell.length_b   1.000
_cell.length_c   1.000
_cell.angle_alpha   90.00
_cell.angle_beta   90.00
_cell.angle_gamma   90.00
#
_symmetry.space_group_name_H-M   'P 1'
#
loop_
_entity.id
_entity.type
_entity.pdbx_description
1 polymer ?
#
loop_
_entity_poly.entity_id
_entity_poly.type
_entity_poly.pdbx_seq_one_letter_code
_entity_poly.pdbx_strand_id
1 'polypeptide(L)'
;MSDNFWMALMIVGSLGFVLLQSLTDRLRRIEAKLDRLLALQGIDENKWQAPSAEVIKLARAGEKISAIRLYRRQQGAGLKEAKEAIEKYISPNT
;
A
#
# COMPACT_ATOMS: atom_id res chain seq x y z
N MET A 1 21.66 -5.84 35.97
CA MET A 1 20.40 -5.95 35.22
C MET A 1 19.94 -7.40 35.37
N SER A 2 18.80 -7.69 36.00
CA SER A 2 18.38 -9.06 36.31
C SER A 2 17.74 -9.77 35.12
N ASP A 3 17.88 -11.09 35.01
CA ASP A 3 17.35 -11.92 33.91
C ASP A 3 15.82 -11.82 33.73
N ASN A 4 15.11 -11.46 34.80
CA ASN A 4 13.67 -11.23 34.80
C ASN A 4 13.26 -10.04 33.90
N PHE A 5 14.16 -9.08 33.69
CA PHE A 5 13.90 -7.92 32.82
C PHE A 5 13.78 -8.34 31.35
N TRP A 6 14.67 -9.23 30.89
CA TRP A 6 14.63 -9.75 29.52
C TRP A 6 13.43 -10.67 29.28
N MET A 7 13.04 -11.46 30.29
CA MET A 7 11.82 -12.26 30.23
C MET A 7 10.55 -11.39 30.11
N ALA A 8 10.46 -10.31 30.90
CA ALA A 8 9.33 -9.39 30.80
C ALA A 8 9.25 -8.71 29.42
N LEU A 9 10.40 -8.32 28.83
CA LEU A 9 10.46 -7.72 27.49
C LEU A 9 9.99 -8.69 26.40
N MET A 10 10.40 -9.96 26.48
CA MET A 10 9.98 -11.03 25.55
C MET A 10 8.47 -11.29 25.62
N ILE A 11 7.89 -11.31 26.82
CA ILE A 11 6.46 -11.53 27.01
C ILE A 11 5.64 -10.36 26.47
N VAL A 12 6.03 -9.12 26.80
CA VAL A 12 5.36 -7.91 26.30
C VAL A 12 5.48 -7.81 24.77
N GLY A 13 6.65 -8.13 24.22
CA GLY A 13 6.87 -8.16 22.78
C GLY A 13 6.00 -9.22 22.09
N SER A 14 5.91 -10.42 22.65
CA SER A 14 5.08 -11.51 22.11
C SER A 14 3.58 -11.17 22.17
N LEU A 15 3.11 -10.64 23.30
CA LEU A 15 1.71 -10.24 23.48
C LEU A 15 1.34 -9.08 22.56
N GLY A 16 2.23 -8.10 22.43
CA GLY A 16 2.09 -6.99 21.48
C GLY A 16 2.06 -7.49 20.04
N PHE A 17 2.93 -8.43 19.67
CA PHE A 17 2.99 -9.00 18.32
C PHE A 17 1.68 -9.69 17.93
N VAL A 18 1.08 -10.50 18.81
CA VAL A 18 -0.23 -11.16 18.57
C VAL A 18 -1.35 -10.14 18.41
N LEU A 19 -1.37 -9.09 19.24
CA LEU A 19 -2.36 -8.01 19.15
C LEU A 19 -2.24 -7.21 17.84
N LEU A 20 -1.02 -6.90 17.41
CA LEU A 20 -0.77 -6.24 16.13
C LEU A 20 -1.21 -7.11 14.93
N GLN A 21 -0.93 -8.42 14.96
CA GLN A 21 -1.36 -9.31 13.87
C GLN A 21 -2.88 -9.36 13.73
N SER A 22 -3.63 -9.34 14.83
CA SER A 22 -5.10 -9.39 14.80
C SER A 22 -5.76 -8.19 14.09
N LEU A 23 -5.10 -7.04 14.03
CA LEU A 23 -5.57 -5.86 13.29
C LEU A 23 -5.40 -6.03 11.79
N THR A 24 -4.31 -6.68 11.36
CA THR A 24 -4.05 -6.93 9.92
C THR A 24 -5.07 -7.89 9.30
N ASP A 25 -5.51 -8.92 10.03
CA ASP A 25 -6.52 -9.84 9.53
C ASP A 25 -7.92 -9.22 9.45
N ARG A 26 -8.22 -8.27 10.34
CA ARG A 26 -9.46 -7.48 10.28
C ARG A 26 -9.46 -6.57 9.06
N LEU A 27 -8.33 -5.94 8.74
CA LEU A 27 -8.19 -5.10 7.55
C LEU A 27 -8.47 -5.89 6.26
N ARG A 28 -7.89 -7.09 6.10
CA ARG A 28 -8.14 -7.94 4.92
C ARG A 28 -9.61 -8.29 4.71
N ARG A 29 -10.37 -8.53 5.80
CA ARG A 29 -11.81 -8.80 5.70
C ARG A 29 -12.63 -7.58 5.31
N ILE A 30 -12.16 -6.38 5.67
CA ILE A 30 -12.80 -5.12 5.30
C ILE A 30 -12.53 -4.84 3.82
N GLU A 31 -11.30 -5.02 3.38
CA GLU A 31 -10.88 -4.93 1.97
C GLU A 31 -11.73 -5.87 1.09
N ALA A 32 -11.79 -7.17 1.43
CA ALA A 32 -12.59 -8.12 0.66
C ALA A 32 -14.11 -7.81 0.63
N LYS A 33 -14.64 -7.07 1.60
CA LYS A 33 -16.03 -6.60 1.57
C LYS A 33 -16.17 -5.37 0.68
N LEU A 34 -15.19 -4.48 0.71
CA LEU A 34 -15.13 -3.31 -0.15
C LEU A 34 -15.04 -3.72 -1.62
N ASP A 35 -14.18 -4.69 -1.95
CA ASP A 35 -14.02 -5.21 -3.31
C ASP A 35 -15.35 -5.74 -3.87
N ARG A 36 -16.14 -6.42 -3.03
CA ARG A 36 -17.47 -6.91 -3.40
C ARG A 36 -18.46 -5.77 -3.64
N LEU A 37 -18.43 -4.72 -2.82
CA LEU A 37 -19.30 -3.55 -3.01
C LEU A 37 -18.91 -2.78 -4.27
N LEU A 38 -17.62 -2.64 -4.54
CA LEU A 38 -17.08 -2.00 -5.75
C LEU A 38 -17.45 -2.80 -7.00
N ALA A 39 -17.33 -4.13 -6.94
CA ALA A 39 -17.72 -5.03 -8.03
C ALA A 39 -19.20 -4.92 -8.38
N LEU A 40 -20.09 -4.74 -7.39
CA LEU A 40 -21.53 -4.54 -7.64
C LEU A 40 -21.83 -3.24 -8.39
N GLN A 41 -21.00 -2.21 -8.24
CA GLN A 41 -21.17 -0.93 -8.94
C GLN A 41 -20.47 -0.87 -10.31
N GLY A 42 -19.82 -1.96 -10.74
CA GLY A 42 -19.03 -1.96 -11.98
C GLY A 42 -17.85 -0.98 -11.94
N ILE A 43 -17.46 -0.54 -10.74
CA ILE A 43 -16.28 0.29 -10.52
C ILE A 43 -15.13 -0.70 -10.41
N ASP A 44 -14.41 -0.90 -11.53
CA ASP A 44 -13.12 -1.56 -11.49
C ASP A 44 -12.23 -0.77 -10.54
N GLU A 45 -11.81 -1.40 -9.45
CA GLU A 45 -10.95 -0.82 -8.42
C GLU A 45 -9.66 -0.22 -9.03
N ASN A 46 -9.25 -0.70 -10.21
CA ASN A 46 -8.15 -0.14 -10.99
C ASN A 46 -8.39 1.30 -11.51
N LYS A 47 -9.63 1.80 -11.55
CA LYS A 47 -9.89 3.19 -11.97
C LYS A 47 -9.30 4.23 -11.02
N TRP A 48 -9.18 3.90 -9.73
CA TRP A 48 -8.57 4.79 -8.73
C TRP A 48 -7.05 4.69 -8.68
N GLN A 49 -6.47 3.78 -9.47
CA GLN A 49 -5.01 3.59 -9.58
C GLN A 49 -4.43 4.21 -10.87
N ALA A 50 -5.25 4.94 -11.65
CA ALA A 50 -4.74 5.66 -12.80
C ALA A 50 -3.90 6.87 -12.34
N PRO A 51 -2.64 7.00 -12.79
CA PRO A 51 -1.84 8.18 -12.54
C PRO A 51 -2.45 9.40 -13.22
N SER A 52 -2.43 10.55 -12.55
CA SER A 52 -2.84 11.81 -13.17
C SER A 52 -1.94 12.20 -14.35
N ALA A 53 -2.42 13.05 -15.25
CA ALA A 53 -1.65 13.50 -16.41
C ALA A 53 -0.28 14.11 -16.04
N GLU A 54 -0.21 14.80 -14.89
CA GLU A 54 1.03 15.37 -14.36
C GLU A 54 2.01 14.28 -13.92
N VAL A 55 1.52 13.25 -13.22
CA VAL A 55 2.32 12.09 -12.85
C VAL A 55 2.88 11.37 -14.08
N ILE A 56 2.05 11.19 -15.12
CA ILE A 56 2.47 10.58 -16.40
C ILE A 56 3.54 11.44 -17.09
N LYS A 57 3.40 12.76 -17.07
CA LYS A 57 4.37 13.68 -17.64
C LYS A 57 5.74 13.56 -16.97
N LEU A 58 5.77 13.57 -15.62
CA LEU A 58 6.99 13.38 -14.84
C LEU A 58 7.62 12.00 -15.09
N ALA A 59 6.77 10.97 -15.13
CA ALA A 59 7.15 9.60 -15.41
C ALA A 59 7.84 9.46 -16.78
N ARG A 60 7.26 10.05 -17.84
CA ARG A 60 7.83 10.04 -19.20
C ARG A 60 9.06 10.93 -19.37
N ALA A 61 9.18 11.99 -18.56
CA ALA A 61 10.36 12.85 -18.54
C ALA A 61 11.59 12.20 -17.87
N GLY A 62 11.48 10.96 -17.39
CA GLY A 62 12.55 10.27 -16.66
C GLY A 62 12.61 10.63 -15.17
N GLU A 63 11.73 11.51 -14.68
CA GLU A 63 11.64 11.91 -13.27
C GLU A 63 10.81 10.93 -12.44
N LYS A 64 11.21 9.65 -12.45
CA LYS A 64 10.46 8.54 -11.83
C LYS A 64 10.20 8.75 -10.33
N ILE A 65 11.16 9.32 -9.60
CA ILE A 65 11.00 9.60 -8.16
C ILE A 65 9.94 10.68 -7.91
N SER A 66 9.95 11.75 -8.72
CA SER A 66 8.95 12.82 -8.65
C SER A 66 7.55 12.28 -8.95
N ALA A 67 7.42 11.45 -9.98
CA ALA A 67 6.18 10.79 -10.36
C ALA A 67 5.64 9.87 -9.24
N ILE A 68 6.49 9.02 -8.66
CA ILE A 68 6.12 8.14 -7.54
C ILE A 68 5.68 8.96 -6.32
N ARG A 69 6.41 10.02 -5.97
CA ARG A 69 6.05 10.89 -4.84
C ARG A 69 4.70 11.57 -5.05
N LEU A 70 4.43 12.06 -6.26
CA LEU A 70 3.18 12.73 -6.59
C LEU A 70 2.01 11.74 -6.60
N TYR A 71 2.20 10.55 -7.19
CA TYR A 71 1.20 9.48 -7.19
C TYR A 71 0.81 9.06 -5.77
N ARG A 72 1.79 8.89 -4.87
CA ARG A 72 1.54 8.56 -3.46
C ARG A 72 0.74 9.64 -2.73
N ARG A 73 1.00 10.92 -3.02
CA ARG A 73 0.24 12.02 -2.41
C ARG A 73 -1.20 12.10 -2.93
N GLN A 74 -1.41 11.81 -4.21
CA GLN A 74 -2.73 11.88 -4.84
C GLN A 74 -3.61 10.68 -4.45
N GLN A 75 -3.04 9.47 -4.43
CA GLN A 75 -3.79 8.22 -4.26
C GLN A 75 -3.60 7.56 -2.89
N GLY A 76 -2.78 8.13 -2.00
CA GLY A 76 -2.49 7.53 -0.70
C GLY A 76 -1.70 6.21 -0.75
N ALA A 77 -1.16 5.86 -1.92
CA ALA A 77 -0.54 4.56 -2.17
C ALA A 77 0.76 4.35 -1.35
N GLY A 78 1.00 3.08 -1.01
CA GLY A 78 2.27 2.61 -0.50
C GLY A 78 3.41 2.83 -1.52
N LEU A 79 4.66 2.81 -1.05
CA LEU A 79 5.80 3.00 -1.95
C LEU A 79 5.90 1.92 -3.04
N LYS A 80 5.60 0.68 -2.67
CA LYS A 80 5.61 -0.48 -3.57
C LYS A 80 4.53 -0.34 -4.66
N GLU A 81 3.29 -0.11 -4.24
CA GLU A 81 2.14 0.09 -5.14
C GLU A 81 2.36 1.26 -6.09
N ALA A 82 2.88 2.38 -5.58
CA ALA A 82 3.17 3.55 -6.41
C ALA A 82 4.26 3.28 -7.44
N LYS A 83 5.30 2.53 -7.08
CA LYS A 83 6.34 2.13 -8.03
C LYS A 83 5.76 1.22 -9.12
N GLU A 84 5.00 0.20 -8.73
CA GLU A 84 4.38 -0.77 -9.64
C GLU A 84 3.41 -0.09 -10.60
N ALA A 85 2.57 0.82 -10.11
CA ALA A 85 1.66 1.62 -10.94
C ALA A 85 2.44 2.45 -11.97
N ILE A 86 3.45 3.20 -11.55
CA ILE A 86 4.23 4.04 -12.47
C ILE A 86 5.01 3.20 -13.48
N GLU A 87 5.58 2.07 -13.06
CA GLU A 87 6.29 1.15 -13.97
C GLU A 87 5.36 0.56 -15.03
N LYS A 88 4.15 0.15 -14.65
CA LYS A 88 3.14 -0.35 -15.61
C LYS A 88 2.78 0.69 -16.68
N TYR A 89 2.82 1.98 -16.35
CA TYR A 89 2.50 3.06 -17.28
C TYR A 89 3.68 3.53 -18.14
N ILE A 90 4.92 3.44 -17.66
CA ILE A 90 6.13 3.81 -18.42
C ILE A 90 6.61 2.66 -19.31
N SER A 91 6.48 1.43 -18.82
CA SER A 91 6.98 0.21 -19.47
C SER A 91 5.83 -0.78 -19.72
N PRO A 92 4.88 -0.47 -20.62
CA PRO A 92 3.92 -1.45 -21.08
C PRO A 92 4.66 -2.51 -21.92
N ASN A 93 5.09 -3.61 -21.29
CA ASN A 93 5.61 -4.85 -21.91
C ASN A 93 6.49 -4.66 -23.18
N THR A 94 7.81 -4.80 -23.01
CA THR A 94 8.63 -5.57 -23.97
C THR A 94 8.66 -7.01 -23.51
#